data_AF-A0A544ZHX7-F1
#
_entry.id   AF-A0A544ZHX7-F1
#
_cell.length_a   1.000
_cell.length_b   1.000
_cell.length_c   1.000
_cell.angle_alpha   90.00
_cell.angle_beta   90.00
_cell.angle_gamma   90.00
#
_symmetry.space_group_name_H-M   'P 1'
#
loop_
_entity.id
_entity.type
_entity.pdbx_description
1 polymer ?
#
loop_
_entity_poly.entity_id
_entity_poly.type
_entity_poly.pdbx_seq_one_letter_code
_entity_poly.pdbx_strand_id
1 'polypeptide(L)'
;MSRRMIFSITAGLALTGTIVVAAPAHAATGCAITPYGLIGARWAELGGANGKLGCPTTQETDVYMNGVGWAGRRQSFVRGQMAWSPKNGSKLVVAAYSTNGYAYFDWKSTDRFWDKFLVRWTSAADPNGGQEDFIGGNRGKAWTRLRTNSGYRWNVKGCDTGVFGSRCQPYWTISVTG
;
A
#
# COMPACT_ATOMS: atom_id res chain seq x y z
N MET A 1 -47.03 -59.41 30.89
CA MET A 1 -47.10 -59.04 32.32
C MET A 1 -46.49 -57.66 32.46
N SER A 2 -47.32 -56.68 32.83
CA SER A 2 -46.95 -55.27 32.95
C SER A 2 -46.14 -55.02 34.22
N ARG A 3 -45.09 -54.19 34.16
CA ARG A 3 -44.79 -53.28 35.27
C ARG A 3 -44.06 -52.03 34.79
N ARG A 4 -44.80 -50.92 34.84
CA ARG A 4 -44.28 -49.55 34.80
C ARG A 4 -43.58 -49.27 36.13
N MET A 5 -42.44 -48.58 36.10
CA MET A 5 -41.95 -47.77 37.22
C MET A 5 -41.33 -46.48 36.67
N ILE A 6 -41.93 -45.37 37.07
CA ILE A 6 -41.42 -44.00 36.93
C ILE A 6 -40.72 -43.68 38.26
N PHE A 7 -39.56 -43.03 38.22
CA PHE A 7 -38.97 -42.33 39.37
C PHE A 7 -38.53 -40.92 38.95
N SER A 8 -38.73 -39.96 39.85
CA SER A 8 -38.59 -38.50 39.66
C SER A 8 -37.31 -37.91 40.28
N ILE A 9 -36.75 -36.89 39.59
CA ILE A 9 -36.12 -35.60 40.00
C ILE A 9 -35.10 -35.65 41.18
N THR A 10 -33.83 -35.22 41.08
CA THR A 10 -33.33 -33.83 40.93
C THR A 10 -31.78 -33.84 40.77
N ALA A 11 -31.20 -33.00 39.91
CA ALA A 11 -29.80 -32.53 39.98
C ALA A 11 -29.70 -31.35 39.01
N GLY A 12 -29.10 -30.19 39.26
CA GLY A 12 -28.13 -29.71 40.24
C GLY A 12 -27.48 -28.52 39.52
N LEU A 13 -27.53 -27.31 40.08
CA LEU A 13 -27.08 -26.09 39.40
C LEU A 13 -25.58 -26.19 39.07
N ALA A 14 -25.22 -26.22 37.78
CA ALA A 14 -23.82 -26.18 37.36
C ALA A 14 -23.34 -24.72 37.30
N LEU A 15 -22.44 -24.34 38.20
CA LEU A 15 -21.68 -23.09 38.11
C LEU A 15 -20.57 -23.28 37.07
N THR A 16 -20.75 -22.72 35.87
CA THR A 16 -19.68 -22.66 34.86
C THR A 16 -18.70 -21.55 35.23
N GLY A 17 -17.58 -21.91 35.86
CA GLY A 17 -16.44 -21.02 36.01
C GLY A 17 -15.67 -20.89 34.70
N THR A 18 -15.66 -19.70 34.09
CA THR A 18 -14.83 -19.39 32.93
C THR A 18 -13.44 -18.97 33.38
N ILE A 19 -12.43 -19.77 33.03
CA ILE A 19 -11.03 -19.35 33.13
C ILE A 19 -10.78 -18.38 31.98
N VAL A 20 -10.62 -17.09 32.29
CA VAL A 20 -10.15 -16.10 31.32
C VAL A 20 -8.63 -16.24 31.23
N VAL A 21 -8.13 -16.98 30.25
CA VAL A 21 -6.70 -16.92 29.91
C VAL A 21 -6.49 -15.61 29.17
N ALA A 22 -5.92 -14.61 29.85
CA ALA A 22 -5.43 -13.41 29.20
C ALA A 22 -4.32 -13.82 28.24
N ALA A 23 -4.60 -13.80 26.94
CA ALA A 23 -3.57 -13.93 25.92
C ALA A 23 -2.51 -12.85 26.16
N PRO A 24 -1.22 -13.14 25.99
CA PRO A 24 -0.20 -12.11 26.12
C PRO A 24 -0.51 -11.08 25.05
N ALA A 25 -0.80 -9.85 25.47
CA ALA A 25 -0.75 -8.71 24.58
C ALA A 25 0.69 -8.65 24.08
N HIS A 26 0.93 -9.17 22.88
CA HIS A 26 2.15 -8.87 22.15
C HIS A 26 2.15 -7.36 22.06
N ALA A 27 2.98 -6.70 22.87
CA ALA A 27 3.25 -5.30 22.69
C ALA A 27 3.76 -5.19 21.26
N ALA A 28 2.90 -4.73 20.35
CA ALA A 28 3.36 -4.16 19.12
C ALA A 28 4.19 -2.96 19.59
N THR A 29 5.49 -3.15 19.78
CA THR A 29 6.45 -2.06 19.85
C THR A 29 6.25 -1.28 18.57
N GLY A 30 5.47 -0.20 18.68
CA GLY A 30 5.08 0.62 17.55
C GLY A 30 6.31 1.13 16.83
N CYS A 31 6.15 1.44 15.54
CA CYS A 31 7.23 2.07 14.79
C CYS A 31 7.70 3.34 15.49
N ALA A 32 9.02 3.55 15.57
CA ALA A 32 9.59 4.76 16.19
C ALA A 32 9.16 6.06 15.49
N ILE A 33 8.85 5.98 14.18
CA ILE A 33 8.36 7.09 13.37
C ILE A 33 6.90 6.82 13.03
N THR A 34 6.04 7.81 13.24
CA THR A 34 4.64 7.79 12.81
C THR A 34 4.47 8.67 11.56
N PRO A 35 4.20 8.08 10.38
CA PRO A 35 3.86 8.84 9.18
C PRO A 35 2.57 9.64 9.38
N TYR A 36 2.43 10.75 8.67
CA TYR A 36 1.26 11.63 8.79
C TYR A 36 0.73 12.04 7.42
N GLY A 37 -0.35 12.83 7.42
CA GLY A 37 -0.96 13.34 6.19
C GLY A 37 -1.34 12.22 5.21
N LEU A 38 -1.17 12.49 3.92
CA LEU A 38 -1.56 11.56 2.86
C LEU A 38 -0.69 10.29 2.81
N ILE A 39 0.60 10.41 3.12
CA ILE A 39 1.50 9.24 3.19
C ILE A 39 1.10 8.37 4.38
N GLY A 40 0.85 8.94 5.55
CA GLY A 40 0.41 8.18 6.72
C GLY A 40 -0.96 7.54 6.56
N ALA A 41 -1.93 8.25 5.98
CA ALA A 41 -3.23 7.66 5.64
C ALA A 41 -3.06 6.47 4.68
N ARG A 42 -2.24 6.60 3.63
CA ARG A 42 -2.02 5.52 2.67
C ARG A 42 -1.23 4.35 3.27
N TRP A 43 -0.28 4.62 4.15
CA TRP A 43 0.46 3.60 4.90
C TRP A 43 -0.47 2.79 5.82
N ALA A 44 -1.38 3.45 6.53
CA ALA A 44 -2.40 2.79 7.35
C ALA A 44 -3.33 1.91 6.49
N GLU A 45 -3.80 2.41 5.34
CA GLU A 45 -4.59 1.62 4.37
C GLU A 45 -3.84 0.39 3.84
N LEU A 46 -2.51 0.42 3.81
CA LEU A 46 -1.66 -0.70 3.37
C LEU A 46 -1.22 -1.62 4.52
N GLY A 47 -1.83 -1.50 5.70
CA GLY A 47 -1.65 -2.38 6.86
C GLY A 47 -0.66 -1.86 7.90
N GLY A 48 -0.16 -0.63 7.75
CA GLY A 48 0.73 0.01 8.72
C GLY A 48 2.02 -0.78 8.99
N ALA A 49 2.41 -0.87 10.26
CA ALA A 49 3.65 -1.50 10.72
C ALA A 49 3.77 -2.97 10.32
N ASN A 50 2.65 -3.69 10.32
CA ASN A 50 2.56 -5.10 9.95
C ASN A 50 2.19 -5.28 8.47
N GLY A 51 2.07 -4.18 7.74
CA GLY A 51 1.60 -4.13 6.36
C GLY A 51 2.73 -4.32 5.36
N LYS A 52 2.44 -3.93 4.12
CA LYS A 52 3.30 -4.21 2.97
C LYS A 52 4.65 -3.51 3.02
N LEU A 53 4.69 -2.28 3.56
CA LEU A 53 5.90 -1.47 3.63
C LEU A 53 6.68 -1.68 4.94
N GLY A 54 6.03 -2.13 6.00
CA GLY A 54 6.60 -2.19 7.35
C GLY A 54 6.74 -0.80 7.99
N CYS A 55 7.59 -0.71 9.01
CA CYS A 55 7.84 0.56 9.70
C CYS A 55 8.58 1.59 8.81
N PRO A 56 8.36 2.90 9.02
CA PRO A 56 9.16 3.92 8.37
C PRO A 56 10.58 3.94 8.93
N THR A 57 11.54 4.22 8.06
CA THR A 57 12.97 4.33 8.42
C THR A 57 13.47 5.77 8.37
N THR A 58 12.71 6.67 7.76
CA THR A 58 13.02 8.11 7.69
C THR A 58 11.78 8.93 8.01
N GLN A 59 11.98 10.21 8.37
CA GLN A 59 10.91 11.20 8.26
C GLN A 59 10.58 11.48 6.78
N GLU A 60 9.46 12.16 6.54
CA GLU A 60 9.13 12.66 5.20
C GLU A 60 10.09 13.77 4.77
N THR A 61 10.64 13.67 3.56
CA THR A 61 11.55 14.66 2.99
C THR A 61 10.96 15.28 1.72
N ASP A 62 11.24 16.56 1.50
CA ASP A 62 10.88 17.24 0.26
C ASP A 62 11.67 16.67 -0.91
N VAL A 63 11.00 16.56 -2.05
CA VAL A 63 11.60 16.10 -3.30
C VAL A 63 11.49 17.20 -4.34
N TYR A 64 12.62 17.53 -4.93
CA TYR A 64 12.72 18.45 -6.05
C TYR A 64 13.08 17.67 -7.32
N MET A 65 12.42 18.00 -8.44
CA MET A 65 12.66 17.36 -9.73
C MET A 65 13.02 18.40 -10.77
N ASN A 66 13.96 18.05 -11.66
CA ASN A 66 14.34 18.92 -12.76
C ASN A 66 13.13 19.23 -13.65
N GLY A 67 12.95 20.49 -14.02
CA GLY A 67 11.80 20.98 -14.79
C GLY A 67 10.46 21.04 -14.04
N VAL A 68 10.41 20.62 -12.77
CA VAL A 68 9.20 20.67 -11.92
C VAL A 68 9.39 21.62 -10.73
N GLY A 69 10.61 21.72 -10.21
CA GLY A 69 10.88 22.37 -8.92
C GLY A 69 10.44 21.46 -7.77
N TRP A 70 9.78 22.02 -6.75
CA TRP A 70 9.22 21.23 -5.66
C TRP A 70 8.11 20.31 -6.16
N ALA A 71 8.30 19.00 -5.99
CA ALA A 71 7.48 17.96 -6.59
C ALA A 71 6.57 17.22 -5.58
N GLY A 72 6.79 17.43 -4.27
CA GLY A 72 6.06 16.78 -3.18
C GLY A 72 7.00 16.20 -2.13
N ARG A 73 6.54 15.18 -1.41
CA ARG A 73 7.28 14.57 -0.29
C ARG A 73 7.38 13.06 -0.42
N ARG A 74 8.45 12.48 0.11
CA ARG A 74 8.72 11.04 0.10
C ARG A 74 9.18 10.55 1.46
N GLN A 75 8.84 9.31 1.77
CA GLN A 75 9.27 8.61 2.97
C GLN A 75 9.76 7.20 2.62
N SER A 76 10.81 6.76 3.32
CA SER A 76 11.33 5.40 3.22
C SER A 76 10.79 4.53 4.34
N PHE A 77 10.59 3.25 4.02
CA PHE A 77 10.10 2.21 4.90
C PHE A 77 11.00 0.98 4.79
N VAL A 78 10.88 0.04 5.73
CA VAL A 78 11.70 -1.18 5.77
C VAL A 78 11.70 -1.93 4.44
N ARG A 79 10.57 -1.96 3.72
CA ARG A 79 10.39 -2.76 2.51
C ARG A 79 10.20 -1.96 1.23
N GLY A 80 10.39 -0.64 1.26
CA GLY A 80 10.17 0.20 0.09
C GLY A 80 9.96 1.68 0.40
N GLN A 81 9.31 2.40 -0.50
CA GLN A 81 9.11 3.83 -0.41
C GLN A 81 7.69 4.25 -0.78
N MET A 82 7.27 5.39 -0.22
CA MET A 82 6.02 6.05 -0.58
C MET A 82 6.26 7.53 -0.83
N ALA A 83 5.56 8.10 -1.79
CA ALA A 83 5.63 9.53 -2.09
C ALA A 83 4.25 10.10 -2.39
N TRP A 84 4.00 11.30 -1.88
CA TRP A 84 2.88 12.14 -2.29
C TRP A 84 3.35 13.08 -3.40
N SER A 85 2.64 13.07 -4.53
CA SER A 85 3.03 13.78 -5.76
C SER A 85 1.93 14.72 -6.27
N PRO A 86 1.74 15.90 -5.64
CA PRO A 86 0.59 16.79 -5.90
C PRO A 86 0.52 17.32 -7.33
N LYS A 87 1.65 17.40 -8.03
CA LYS A 87 1.72 17.84 -9.44
C LYS A 87 1.04 16.88 -10.43
N ASN A 88 0.67 15.68 -9.99
CA ASN A 88 -0.03 14.66 -10.78
C ASN A 88 -1.45 14.33 -10.25
N GLY A 89 -1.94 15.12 -9.30
CA GLY A 89 -3.18 14.89 -8.57
C GLY A 89 -2.96 15.32 -7.12
N SER A 90 -3.79 16.22 -6.60
CA SER A 90 -3.49 16.91 -5.34
C SER A 90 -3.44 15.94 -4.16
N LYS A 91 -4.13 14.80 -4.25
CA LYS A 91 -4.10 13.71 -3.27
C LYS A 91 -3.53 12.39 -3.81
N LEU A 92 -2.69 12.44 -4.84
CA LEU A 92 -2.07 11.25 -5.40
C LEU A 92 -0.88 10.79 -4.55
N VAL A 93 -0.96 9.56 -4.08
CA VAL A 93 0.12 8.87 -3.37
C VAL A 93 0.54 7.64 -4.17
N VAL A 94 1.85 7.46 -4.32
CA VAL A 94 2.47 6.31 -4.97
C VAL A 94 3.34 5.56 -3.97
N ALA A 95 3.39 4.24 -4.08
CA ALA A 95 4.18 3.37 -3.22
C ALA A 95 4.84 2.28 -4.05
N ALA A 96 6.10 1.97 -3.75
CA ALA A 96 6.78 0.79 -4.25
C ALA A 96 7.29 -0.04 -3.06
N TYR A 97 7.17 -1.35 -3.14
CA TYR A 97 7.63 -2.25 -2.08
C TYR A 97 7.92 -3.66 -2.60
N SER A 98 8.88 -4.35 -1.97
CA SER A 98 9.20 -5.75 -2.28
C SER A 98 8.64 -6.74 -1.27
N THR A 99 7.94 -7.76 -1.78
CA THR A 99 7.49 -8.89 -0.96
C THR A 99 7.44 -10.20 -1.71
N ASN A 100 7.81 -11.30 -1.02
CA ASN A 100 7.83 -12.66 -1.56
C ASN A 100 8.66 -12.81 -2.85
N GLY A 101 9.68 -11.96 -3.00
CA GLY A 101 10.52 -11.89 -4.19
C GLY A 101 9.84 -11.21 -5.38
N TYR A 102 8.83 -10.37 -5.19
CA TYR A 102 8.24 -9.55 -6.24
C TYR A 102 8.33 -8.08 -5.86
N ALA A 103 8.62 -7.22 -6.84
CA ALA A 103 8.52 -5.78 -6.67
C ALA A 103 7.13 -5.32 -7.08
N TYR A 104 6.46 -4.58 -6.20
CA TYR A 104 5.14 -4.03 -6.41
C TYR A 104 5.21 -2.51 -6.52
N PHE A 105 4.32 -1.97 -7.35
CA PHE A 105 4.05 -0.56 -7.46
C PHE A 105 2.55 -0.30 -7.35
N ASP A 106 2.15 0.62 -6.50
CA ASP A 106 0.76 0.86 -6.13
C ASP A 106 0.52 2.37 -6.08
N TRP A 107 -0.59 2.84 -6.65
CA TRP A 107 -0.94 4.26 -6.65
C TRP A 107 -2.41 4.48 -6.37
N LYS A 108 -2.73 5.58 -5.69
CA LYS A 108 -4.11 6.00 -5.39
C LYS A 108 -4.21 7.52 -5.27
N SER A 109 -5.21 8.09 -5.93
CA SER A 109 -5.70 9.47 -5.75
C SER A 109 -7.09 9.42 -5.11
N THR A 110 -7.41 10.37 -4.23
CA THR A 110 -8.74 10.45 -3.60
C THR A 110 -9.62 11.59 -4.15
N ASP A 111 -9.06 12.40 -5.04
CA ASP A 111 -9.63 13.65 -5.56
C ASP A 111 -9.72 13.70 -7.08
N ARG A 112 -9.14 12.72 -7.79
CA ARG A 112 -9.09 12.72 -9.24
C ARG A 112 -9.21 11.32 -9.81
N PHE A 113 -9.95 11.23 -10.91
CA PHE A 113 -10.04 10.08 -11.79
C PHE A 113 -9.34 10.37 -13.11
N TRP A 114 -8.84 9.31 -13.73
CA TRP A 114 -8.10 9.33 -14.98
C TRP A 114 -8.68 8.28 -15.93
N ASP A 115 -8.62 8.50 -17.23
CA ASP A 115 -9.06 7.49 -18.19
C ASP A 115 -8.02 6.37 -18.37
N LYS A 116 -6.74 6.72 -18.19
CA LYS A 116 -5.64 5.75 -18.15
C LYS A 116 -4.47 6.23 -17.32
N PHE A 117 -3.61 5.29 -16.96
CA PHE A 117 -2.32 5.56 -16.33
C PHE A 117 -1.19 5.07 -17.23
N LEU A 118 -0.14 5.87 -17.36
CA LEU A 118 1.14 5.43 -17.90
C LEU A 118 2.05 5.11 -16.73
N VAL A 119 2.50 3.87 -16.62
CA VAL A 119 3.44 3.43 -15.58
C VAL A 119 4.77 3.15 -16.24
N ARG A 120 5.85 3.62 -15.63
CA ARG A 120 7.23 3.38 -16.10
C ARG A 120 8.09 2.84 -14.97
N TRP A 121 9.02 1.96 -15.34
CA TRP A 121 9.98 1.38 -14.41
C TRP A 121 11.38 1.24 -15.00
N THR A 122 12.35 1.17 -14.10
CA THR A 122 13.76 0.90 -14.40
C THR A 122 14.34 0.04 -13.29
N SER A 123 15.15 -0.96 -13.63
CA SER A 123 15.81 -1.87 -12.67
C SER A 123 17.12 -2.38 -13.25
N ALA A 124 18.05 -2.82 -12.41
CA ALA A 124 19.27 -3.51 -12.88
C ALA A 124 18.94 -4.86 -13.54
N ALA A 125 17.86 -5.53 -13.11
CA ALA A 125 17.37 -6.76 -13.75
C ALA A 125 16.72 -6.51 -15.12
N ASP A 126 16.28 -5.27 -15.38
CA ASP A 126 15.65 -4.85 -16.63
C ASP A 126 16.36 -3.59 -17.14
N PRO A 127 17.55 -3.73 -17.75
CA PRO A 127 18.41 -2.59 -18.09
C PRO A 127 17.74 -1.58 -19.03
N ASN A 128 16.83 -2.06 -19.88
CA ASN A 128 16.08 -1.23 -20.81
C ASN A 128 14.86 -0.55 -20.16
N GLY A 129 14.50 -0.93 -18.94
CA GLY A 129 13.27 -0.52 -18.28
C GLY A 129 12.03 -0.89 -19.09
N GLY A 130 10.91 -0.26 -18.75
CA GLY A 130 9.67 -0.42 -19.50
C GLY A 130 8.66 0.67 -19.19
N GLN A 131 7.64 0.75 -20.06
CA GLN A 131 6.49 1.61 -19.88
C GLN A 131 5.26 0.91 -20.43
N GLU A 132 4.17 0.89 -19.66
CA GLU A 132 2.91 0.28 -20.04
C GLU A 132 1.72 1.18 -19.69
N ASP A 133 0.66 1.08 -20.51
CA ASP A 133 -0.64 1.71 -20.27
C ASP A 133 -1.48 0.80 -19.36
N PHE A 134 -2.07 1.38 -18.32
CA PHE A 134 -2.98 0.73 -17.39
C PHE A 134 -4.35 1.37 -17.50
N ILE A 135 -5.39 0.57 -17.26
CA ILE A 135 -6.77 1.05 -17.16
C ILE A 135 -6.85 2.18 -16.13
N GLY A 136 -7.65 3.19 -16.44
CA GLY A 136 -7.88 4.34 -15.58
C GLY A 136 -8.66 4.06 -14.30
N GLY A 137 -9.13 5.14 -13.70
CA GLY A 137 -9.76 5.19 -12.39
C GLY A 137 -9.01 6.14 -11.47
N ASN A 138 -9.17 5.93 -10.16
CA ASN A 138 -8.47 6.70 -9.14
C ASN A 138 -7.33 5.92 -8.47
N ARG A 139 -7.04 4.70 -8.91
CA ARG A 139 -6.03 3.82 -8.32
C ARG A 139 -5.55 2.78 -9.32
N GLY A 140 -4.42 2.16 -9.03
CA GLY A 140 -3.95 1.00 -9.76
C GLY A 140 -2.77 0.33 -9.08
N LYS A 141 -2.33 -0.79 -9.66
CA LYS A 141 -1.22 -1.58 -9.17
C LYS A 141 -0.51 -2.29 -10.31
N ALA A 142 0.81 -2.33 -10.25
CA ALA A 142 1.68 -3.09 -11.13
C ALA A 142 2.64 -3.95 -10.27
N TRP A 143 3.17 -5.03 -10.84
CA TRP A 143 4.19 -5.85 -10.20
C TRP A 143 5.02 -6.60 -11.25
N THR A 144 6.20 -7.07 -10.86
CA THR A 144 7.08 -7.84 -11.74
C THR A 144 6.46 -9.20 -12.07
N ARG A 145 6.56 -9.64 -13.33
CA ARG A 145 6.03 -10.95 -13.76
C ARG A 145 6.82 -12.12 -13.18
N LEU A 146 8.12 -11.92 -12.98
CA LEU A 146 9.04 -12.90 -12.41
C LEU A 146 9.48 -12.47 -11.02
N ARG A 147 9.96 -13.46 -10.25
CA ARG A 147 10.59 -13.20 -8.96
C ARG A 147 11.94 -12.52 -9.18
N THR A 148 12.27 -11.57 -8.31
CA THR A 148 13.44 -10.72 -8.39
C THR A 148 13.91 -10.33 -6.99
N ASN A 149 15.22 -10.13 -6.87
CA ASN A 149 15.87 -9.51 -5.71
C ASN A 149 16.46 -8.13 -6.07
N SER A 150 16.20 -7.64 -7.30
CA SER A 150 16.66 -6.33 -7.75
C SER A 150 15.69 -5.24 -7.31
N GLY A 151 16.22 -4.06 -6.99
CA GLY A 151 15.40 -2.89 -6.68
C GLY A 151 14.81 -2.28 -7.94
N TYR A 152 13.50 -2.03 -7.93
CA TYR A 152 12.80 -1.39 -9.03
C TYR A 152 12.42 0.03 -8.66
N ARG A 153 12.74 0.97 -9.56
CA ARG A 153 12.29 2.34 -9.48
C ARG A 153 11.07 2.52 -10.37
N TRP A 154 9.99 3.04 -9.81
CA TRP A 154 8.71 3.22 -10.50
C TRP A 154 8.27 4.68 -10.49
N ASN A 155 7.53 5.10 -11.52
CA ASN A 155 6.71 6.31 -11.50
C ASN A 155 5.49 6.14 -12.41
N VAL A 156 4.49 6.99 -12.20
CA VAL A 156 3.23 6.99 -12.95
C VAL A 156 2.87 8.39 -13.39
N LYS A 157 2.07 8.51 -14.43
CA LYS A 157 1.30 9.73 -14.71
C LYS A 157 -0.09 9.36 -15.20
N GLY A 158 -1.07 10.20 -14.85
CA GLY A 158 -2.44 10.05 -15.34
C GLY A 158 -2.63 10.71 -16.70
N CYS A 159 -3.54 10.16 -17.49
CA CYS A 159 -3.96 10.71 -18.78
C CYS A 159 -5.47 10.62 -18.95
N ASP A 160 -6.03 11.65 -19.59
CA ASP A 160 -7.42 11.68 -20.06
C ASP A 160 -7.44 11.39 -21.56
N THR A 161 -8.35 10.53 -22.00
CA THR A 161 -8.44 10.10 -23.40
C THR A 161 -9.32 11.07 -24.16
N GLY A 162 -8.76 11.69 -25.21
CA GLY A 162 -9.48 12.61 -26.09
C GLY A 162 -9.66 12.03 -27.49
N VAL A 163 -10.55 12.68 -28.27
CA VAL A 163 -10.87 12.31 -29.66
C VAL A 163 -9.64 12.37 -30.58
N PHE A 164 -8.68 13.25 -30.29
CA PHE A 164 -7.46 13.44 -31.08
C PHE A 164 -6.19 13.02 -30.33
N GLY A 165 -6.32 12.05 -29.42
CA GLY A 165 -5.23 11.53 -28.60
C GLY A 165 -5.38 11.85 -27.12
N SER A 166 -4.57 11.18 -26.29
CA SER A 166 -4.64 11.32 -24.83
C SER A 166 -3.86 12.53 -24.34
N ARG A 167 -4.46 13.29 -23.42
CA ARG A 167 -3.81 14.39 -22.70
C ARG A 167 -3.29 13.88 -21.37
N CYS A 168 -1.98 13.66 -21.29
CA CYS A 168 -1.31 13.21 -20.08
C CYS A 168 -0.80 14.38 -19.25
N GLN A 169 -0.55 14.14 -17.96
CA GLN A 169 0.22 15.10 -17.17
C GLN A 169 1.59 15.37 -17.80
N PRO A 170 2.07 16.63 -17.71
CA PRO A 170 3.35 17.01 -18.27
C PRO A 170 4.52 16.37 -17.52
N TYR A 171 4.32 16.01 -16.24
CA TYR A 171 5.35 15.46 -15.37
C TYR A 171 5.01 14.03 -14.94
N TRP A 172 6.04 13.30 -14.53
CA TRP A 172 5.87 12.03 -13.83
C TRP A 172 5.74 12.28 -12.33
N THR A 173 5.16 11.34 -11.59
CA THR A 173 5.22 11.37 -10.13
C THR A 173 6.66 11.28 -9.64
N ILE A 174 6.87 11.63 -8.38
CA ILE A 174 8.09 11.29 -7.66
C ILE A 174 8.33 9.79 -7.81
N SER A 175 9.56 9.42 -8.16
CA SER A 175 9.91 8.01 -8.22
C SER A 175 10.05 7.41 -6.84
N VAL A 176 9.50 6.20 -6.69
CA VAL A 176 9.61 5.37 -5.50
C VAL A 176 10.29 4.06 -5.84
N THR A 177 11.11 3.57 -4.91
CA THR A 177 11.84 2.30 -5.06
C THR A 177 11.25 1.23 -4.16
N GLY A 178 11.15 0.01 -4.69
CA GLY A 178 10.66 -1.18 -4.00
C GLY A 178 11.52 -2.38 -4.34
#